data_AF-V9LBG0-F1
#
_entry.id   AF-V9LBG0-F1
#
_cell.length_a   1.000
_cell.length_b   1.000
_cell.length_c   1.000
_cell.angle_alpha   90.00
_cell.angle_beta   90.00
_cell.angle_gamma   90.00
#
_symmetry.space_group_name_H-M   'P 1'
#
loop_
_entity.id
_entity.type
_entity.pdbx_description
1 polymer ?
#
loop_
_entity_poly.entity_id
_entity_poly.type
_entity_poly.pdbx_seq_one_letter_code
_entity_poly.pdbx_strand_id
1 'polypeptide(L)'
;MFKCGIAYPRCRWILPLLLLLALIFDIIALGASSGWVDSKYHYASLWKQCRGRDPNWECTSLMDFGWAKATAALLIIGCILVAVCLLLSFLALCKRAVDFLRIIGFILLIAIIFQFIALIIFPVKFTETQIQDGDYEYSWSYGFGWGATILMMGCCLFFCCLPKYEDELYGDAKQTYIIG
;
A
#
# COMPACT_ATOMS: atom_id res chain seq x y z
N MET A 1 -32.58 -15.15 1.07
CA MET A 1 -32.20 -13.82 1.60
C MET A 1 -31.08 -14.00 2.61
N PHE A 2 -29.83 -13.70 2.24
CA PHE A 2 -28.75 -13.63 3.21
C PHE A 2 -28.98 -12.42 4.14
N LYS A 3 -29.55 -12.67 5.32
CA LYS A 3 -29.64 -11.69 6.44
C LYS A 3 -28.28 -11.54 7.14
N CYS A 4 -27.21 -11.37 6.38
CA CYS A 4 -25.91 -10.94 6.89
C CYS A 4 -25.54 -9.63 6.20
N GLY A 5 -26.36 -8.62 6.42
CA GLY A 5 -25.87 -7.25 6.29
C GLY A 5 -24.78 -7.08 7.33
N ILE A 6 -23.61 -6.58 6.91
CA ILE A 6 -22.53 -6.23 7.82
C ILE A 6 -23.12 -5.33 8.91
N ALA A 7 -23.15 -5.83 10.15
CA ALA A 7 -23.54 -5.00 11.30
C ALA A 7 -22.44 -3.95 11.49
N TYR A 8 -22.66 -2.77 10.92
CA TYR A 8 -21.75 -1.62 10.91
C TYR A 8 -21.03 -1.32 12.25
N PRO A 9 -21.67 -1.41 13.44
CA PRO A 9 -20.97 -1.14 14.70
C PRO A 9 -19.79 -2.09 15.00
N ARG A 10 -19.79 -3.33 14.47
CA ARG A 10 -18.66 -4.28 14.62
C ARG A 10 -17.60 -4.09 13.53
N CYS A 11 -18.00 -3.69 12.34
CA CYS A 11 -17.11 -3.60 11.18
C CYS A 11 -16.50 -2.21 10.95
N ARG A 12 -16.89 -1.19 11.72
CA ARG A 12 -16.36 0.18 11.57
C ARG A 12 -14.83 0.28 11.65
N TRP A 13 -14.17 -0.63 12.37
CA TRP A 13 -12.71 -0.63 12.54
C TRP A 13 -11.96 -1.40 11.46
N ILE A 14 -12.65 -2.16 10.60
CA ILE A 14 -11.99 -3.00 9.58
C ILE A 14 -11.17 -2.13 8.62
N LEU A 15 -11.72 -1.02 8.13
CA LEU A 15 -11.02 -0.16 7.17
C LEU A 15 -9.75 0.51 7.77
N PRO A 16 -9.78 1.14 8.96
CA PRO A 16 -8.56 1.61 9.60
C PRO A 16 -7.54 0.51 9.90
N LEU A 17 -7.99 -0.68 10.32
CA LEU A 17 -7.08 -1.81 10.58
C LEU A 17 -6.41 -2.31 9.30
N LEU A 18 -7.12 -2.32 8.17
CA LEU A 18 -6.56 -2.64 6.86
C LEU A 18 -5.56 -1.56 6.39
N LEU A 19 -5.84 -0.28 6.64
CA LEU A 19 -4.89 0.79 6.38
C LEU A 19 -3.64 0.69 7.27
N LEU A 20 -3.80 0.32 8.55
CA LEU A 20 -2.66 0.06 9.44
C LEU A 20 -1.81 -1.11 8.91
N LEU A 21 -2.44 -2.18 8.47
CA LEU A 21 -1.75 -3.31 7.86
C LEU A 21 -0.99 -2.89 6.59
N ALA A 22 -1.62 -2.12 5.71
CA ALA A 22 -0.97 -1.58 4.52
C ALA A 22 0.23 -0.69 4.88
N LEU A 23 0.11 0.16 5.91
CA LEU A 23 1.20 0.99 6.39
C LEU A 23 2.38 0.16 6.93
N ILE A 24 2.10 -0.93 7.67
CA ILE A 24 3.14 -1.84 8.14
C ILE A 24 3.86 -2.48 6.94
N PHE A 25 3.12 -2.90 5.91
CA PHE A 25 3.70 -3.46 4.69
C PHE A 25 4.58 -2.44 3.95
N ASP A 26 4.15 -1.18 3.87
CA ASP A 26 4.97 -0.10 3.30
C ASP A 26 6.26 0.13 4.09
N ILE A 27 6.18 0.14 5.42
CA ILE A 27 7.37 0.30 6.29
C ILE A 27 8.32 -0.88 6.10
N ILE A 28 7.80 -2.10 5.98
CA ILE A 28 8.63 -3.29 5.71
C ILE A 28 9.28 -3.17 4.32
N ALA A 29 8.51 -2.81 3.29
CA ALA A 29 9.04 -2.63 1.94
C ALA A 29 10.12 -1.55 1.89
N LEU A 30 9.94 -0.43 2.59
CA LEU A 30 10.93 0.65 2.67
C LEU A 30 12.13 0.28 3.55
N GLY A 31 11.92 -0.38 4.68
CA GLY A 31 12.95 -0.60 5.71
C GLY A 31 13.80 -1.86 5.51
N ALA A 32 13.35 -2.78 4.66
CA ALA A 32 14.06 -4.04 4.45
C ALA A 32 15.46 -3.79 3.86
N SER A 33 16.49 -4.20 4.62
CA SER A 33 17.90 -4.10 4.22
C SER A 33 18.28 -5.05 3.09
N SER A 34 17.45 -6.05 2.81
CA SER A 34 17.53 -7.01 1.72
C SER A 34 16.12 -7.48 1.36
N GLY A 35 15.91 -7.99 0.15
CA GLY A 35 14.64 -8.65 -0.22
C GLY A 35 13.78 -7.92 -1.26
N TRP A 36 14.32 -6.90 -1.93
CA TRP A 36 13.69 -6.38 -3.14
C TRP A 36 14.03 -7.26 -4.35
N VAL A 37 15.31 -7.56 -4.52
CA VAL A 37 15.82 -8.49 -5.55
C VAL A 37 16.83 -9.41 -4.89
N ASP A 38 16.76 -10.70 -5.22
CA ASP A 38 17.66 -11.72 -4.72
C ASP A 38 18.14 -12.62 -5.87
N SER A 39 19.39 -13.05 -5.78
CA SER A 39 20.07 -13.93 -6.72
C SER A 39 21.32 -14.49 -6.05
N LYS A 40 21.86 -15.60 -6.59
CA LYS A 40 23.02 -16.31 -6.02
C LYS A 40 24.27 -15.44 -5.82
N TYR A 41 24.42 -14.37 -6.61
CA TYR A 41 25.59 -13.49 -6.59
C TYR A 41 25.25 -12.01 -6.41
N HIS A 42 23.98 -11.68 -6.25
CA HIS A 42 23.52 -10.31 -6.22
C HIS A 42 22.23 -10.21 -5.42
N TYR A 43 22.26 -9.45 -4.33
CA TYR A 43 21.05 -9.06 -3.63
C TYR A 43 20.95 -7.53 -3.62
N ALA A 44 19.72 -7.04 -3.69
CA ALA A 44 19.43 -5.62 -3.62
C ALA A 44 18.25 -5.33 -2.69
N SER A 45 18.38 -4.22 -1.99
CA SER A 45 17.30 -3.50 -1.33
C SER A 45 16.95 -2.26 -2.15
N LEU A 46 15.93 -1.53 -1.70
CA LEU A 46 15.62 -0.22 -2.26
C LEU A 46 16.81 0.76 -2.17
N TRP A 47 17.68 0.61 -1.17
CA TRP A 47 18.72 1.60 -0.83
C TRP A 47 20.12 1.22 -1.28
N LYS A 48 20.42 -0.07 -1.32
CA LYS A 48 21.76 -0.62 -1.55
C LYS A 48 21.68 -1.86 -2.40
N GLN A 49 22.70 -2.09 -3.20
CA GLN A 49 22.92 -3.33 -3.93
C GLN A 49 24.26 -3.92 -3.53
N CYS A 50 24.33 -5.24 -3.43
CA CYS A 50 25.54 -5.94 -3.06
C CYS A 50 25.80 -7.10 -4.03
N ARG A 51 26.95 -7.06 -4.69
CA ARG A 51 27.40 -8.10 -5.62
C ARG A 51 28.57 -8.87 -5.03
N GLY A 52 28.65 -10.17 -5.30
CA GLY A 52 29.77 -10.99 -4.86
C GLY A 52 29.36 -12.40 -4.48
N ARG A 53 30.23 -13.06 -3.71
CA ARG A 53 30.02 -14.42 -3.20
C ARG A 53 30.64 -14.47 -1.82
N ASP A 54 29.94 -15.10 -0.88
CA ASP A 54 30.42 -15.29 0.49
C ASP A 54 31.87 -15.81 0.51
N PRO A 55 32.79 -15.17 1.26
CA PRO A 55 32.59 -14.08 2.23
C PRO A 55 32.75 -12.65 1.66
N ASN A 56 33.11 -12.49 0.38
CA ASN A 56 33.44 -11.20 -0.22
C ASN A 56 32.24 -10.58 -0.94
N TRP A 57 31.55 -9.67 -0.24
CA TRP A 57 30.44 -8.88 -0.77
C TRP A 57 30.86 -7.43 -1.00
N GLU A 58 30.66 -6.94 -2.22
CA GLU A 58 30.86 -5.54 -2.58
C GLU A 58 29.51 -4.82 -2.62
N CYS A 59 29.27 -3.97 -1.62
CA CYS A 59 28.04 -3.22 -1.47
C CYS A 59 28.20 -1.77 -1.94
N THR A 60 27.28 -1.33 -2.80
CA THR A 60 27.20 0.05 -3.30
C THR A 60 25.81 0.63 -3.04
N SER A 61 25.70 1.96 -3.00
CA SER A 61 24.40 2.60 -2.81
C SER A 61 23.62 2.58 -4.12
N LEU A 62 22.37 2.11 -4.07
CA LEU A 62 21.47 2.22 -5.21
C LEU A 62 20.95 3.66 -5.34
N MET A 63 21.04 4.45 -4.27
CA MET A 63 20.66 5.86 -4.28
C MET A 63 21.57 6.72 -5.16
N ASP A 64 22.67 6.23 -5.73
CA ASP A 64 23.42 7.01 -6.71
C ASP A 64 22.66 7.17 -8.04
N PHE A 65 21.70 6.27 -8.32
CA PHE A 65 20.88 6.31 -9.52
C PHE A 65 19.63 7.18 -9.34
N GLY A 66 19.39 8.09 -10.28
CA GLY A 66 18.24 9.01 -10.23
C GLY A 66 16.88 8.31 -10.21
N TRP A 67 16.74 7.20 -10.95
CA TRP A 67 15.51 6.41 -10.95
C TRP A 67 15.24 5.74 -9.61
N ALA A 68 16.28 5.27 -8.91
CA ALA A 68 16.15 4.64 -7.59
C ALA A 68 15.77 5.68 -6.53
N LYS A 69 16.36 6.89 -6.58
CA LYS A 69 15.92 8.02 -5.75
C LYS A 69 14.44 8.35 -5.99
N ALA A 70 14.01 8.38 -7.25
CA ALA A 70 12.61 8.66 -7.60
C ALA A 70 11.66 7.58 -7.06
N THR A 71 12.00 6.29 -7.24
CA THR A 71 11.23 5.17 -6.65
C THR A 71 11.11 5.32 -5.14
N ALA A 72 12.23 5.54 -4.43
CA ALA A 72 12.22 5.68 -2.98
C ALA A 72 11.38 6.89 -2.53
N ALA A 73 11.53 8.03 -3.20
CA ALA A 73 10.74 9.23 -2.90
C ALA A 73 9.23 8.99 -3.09
N LEU A 74 8.83 8.35 -4.20
CA LEU A 74 7.42 8.04 -4.46
C LEU A 74 6.82 7.08 -3.41
N LEU A 75 7.57 6.06 -2.99
CA LEU A 75 7.13 5.13 -1.93
C LEU A 75 7.04 5.83 -0.57
N ILE A 76 8.00 6.69 -0.22
CA ILE A 76 7.97 7.47 1.03
C ILE A 76 6.76 8.42 1.03
N ILE A 77 6.54 9.16 -0.06
CA ILE A 77 5.38 10.07 -0.18
C ILE A 77 4.08 9.27 -0.08
N GLY A 78 3.98 8.14 -0.77
CA GLY A 78 2.84 7.22 -0.67
C GLY A 78 2.59 6.78 0.78
N CYS A 79 3.63 6.29 1.46
CA CYS A 79 3.56 5.85 2.87
C CYS A 79 3.11 6.98 3.81
N ILE A 80 3.60 8.21 3.62
CA ILE A 80 3.15 9.39 4.40
C ILE A 80 1.66 9.66 4.15
N LEU A 81 1.21 9.60 2.90
CA LEU A 81 -0.21 9.79 2.57
C LEU A 81 -1.08 8.71 3.21
N VAL A 82 -0.62 7.44 3.25
CA VAL A 82 -1.32 6.35 3.95
C VAL A 82 -1.42 6.62 5.44
N ALA A 83 -0.34 7.07 6.08
CA ALA A 83 -0.35 7.44 7.49
C ALA A 83 -1.34 8.57 7.78
N VAL A 84 -1.42 9.58 6.91
CA VAL A 84 -2.42 10.65 7.00
C VAL A 84 -3.85 10.09 6.85
N CYS A 85 -4.09 9.24 5.84
CA CYS A 85 -5.38 8.57 5.64
C CYS A 85 -5.79 7.72 6.85
N LEU A 86 -4.84 7.03 7.49
CA LEU A 86 -5.08 6.25 8.70
C LEU A 86 -5.57 7.16 9.84
N LEU A 87 -4.86 8.26 10.11
CA LEU A 87 -5.25 9.23 11.14
C LEU A 87 -6.62 9.85 10.87
N LEU A 88 -6.86 10.29 9.63
CA LEU A 88 -8.15 10.85 9.22
C LEU A 88 -9.28 9.82 9.34
N SER A 89 -9.04 8.57 8.96
CA SER A 89 -10.04 7.49 9.07
C SER A 89 -10.43 7.22 10.52
N PHE A 90 -9.46 7.23 11.43
CA PHE A 90 -9.71 7.07 12.86
C PHE A 90 -10.57 8.22 13.40
N LEU A 91 -10.22 9.47 13.07
CA LEU A 91 -10.98 10.65 13.49
C LEU A 91 -12.40 10.69 12.91
N ALA A 92 -12.56 10.36 11.62
CA ALA A 92 -13.85 10.34 10.94
C ALA A 92 -14.81 9.32 11.57
N LEU A 93 -14.31 8.14 11.94
CA LEU A 93 -15.10 7.09 12.57
C LEU A 93 -15.40 7.36 14.05
N CYS A 94 -14.52 8.04 14.77
CA CYS A 94 -14.79 8.51 16.13
C CYS A 94 -15.87 9.59 16.17
N LYS A 95 -15.85 10.54 15.22
CA LYS A 95 -16.77 11.69 15.17
C LYS A 95 -18.00 11.48 14.29
N ARG A 96 -18.17 10.30 13.68
CA ARG A 96 -19.26 10.00 12.73
C ARG A 96 -19.33 11.01 11.58
N ALA A 97 -18.17 11.43 11.08
CA ALA A 97 -18.06 12.46 10.04
C ALA A 97 -17.86 11.80 8.67
N VAL A 98 -18.95 11.31 8.07
CA VAL A 98 -18.89 10.53 6.82
C VAL A 98 -18.41 11.32 5.61
N ASP A 99 -18.57 12.64 5.60
CA ASP A 99 -18.12 13.51 4.51
C ASP A 99 -16.60 13.44 4.33
N PHE A 100 -15.87 13.22 5.42
CA PHE A 100 -14.42 13.06 5.39
C PHE A 100 -13.97 11.74 4.75
N LEU A 101 -14.82 10.71 4.71
CA LEU A 101 -14.48 9.41 4.10
C LEU A 101 -14.21 9.54 2.60
N ARG A 102 -14.97 10.40 1.90
CA ARG A 102 -14.73 10.63 0.48
C ARG A 102 -13.40 11.35 0.23
N ILE A 103 -13.06 12.31 1.07
CA ILE A 103 -11.77 13.02 1.01
C ILE A 103 -10.62 12.03 1.24
N ILE A 104 -10.73 11.16 2.25
CA ILE A 104 -9.75 10.10 2.53
C ILE A 104 -9.59 9.19 1.31
N GLY A 105 -10.69 8.80 0.67
CA GLY A 105 -10.65 7.99 -0.56
C GLY A 105 -9.84 8.65 -1.68
N PHE A 106 -10.01 9.96 -1.91
CA PHE A 106 -9.23 10.67 -2.93
C PHE A 106 -7.75 10.81 -2.57
N ILE A 107 -7.40 11.08 -1.31
CA ILE A 107 -6.01 11.13 -0.87
C ILE A 107 -5.35 9.75 -1.05
N LEU A 108 -6.08 8.69 -0.70
CA LEU A 108 -5.62 7.32 -0.85
C LEU A 108 -5.42 6.93 -2.32
N LEU A 109 -6.28 7.41 -3.22
CA LEU A 109 -6.11 7.21 -4.67
C LEU A 109 -4.78 7.81 -5.18
N ILE A 110 -4.42 9.00 -4.71
CA ILE A 110 -3.13 9.63 -5.05
C ILE A 110 -1.97 8.79 -4.51
N ALA A 111 -2.06 8.30 -3.27
CA ALA A 111 -1.05 7.43 -2.69
C ALA A 111 -0.84 6.15 -3.51
N ILE A 112 -1.92 5.51 -3.95
CA ILE A 112 -1.90 4.31 -4.80
C ILE A 112 -1.18 4.60 -6.12
N ILE A 113 -1.46 5.74 -6.76
CA ILE A 113 -0.81 6.11 -8.03
C ILE A 113 0.70 6.22 -7.83
N PHE A 114 1.16 6.90 -6.78
CA PHE A 114 2.60 7.03 -6.51
C PHE A 114 3.27 5.69 -6.23
N GLN A 115 2.66 4.84 -5.40
CA GLN A 115 3.25 3.53 -5.10
C GLN A 115 3.24 2.60 -6.32
N PHE A 116 2.16 2.59 -7.09
CA PHE A 116 2.06 1.79 -8.31
C PHE A 116 3.14 2.20 -9.33
N ILE A 117 3.32 3.51 -9.55
CA ILE A 117 4.37 4.01 -10.43
C ILE A 117 5.75 3.58 -9.91
N ALA A 118 6.02 3.72 -8.62
CA ALA A 118 7.30 3.32 -8.04
C ALA A 118 7.59 1.81 -8.22
N LEU A 119 6.58 0.96 -7.97
CA LEU A 119 6.67 -0.49 -8.11
C LEU A 119 6.83 -0.96 -9.55
N ILE A 120 6.46 -0.14 -10.55
CA ILE A 120 6.73 -0.44 -11.97
C ILE A 120 8.10 0.11 -12.39
N ILE A 121 8.46 1.33 -11.97
CA ILE A 121 9.75 1.94 -12.33
C ILE A 121 10.91 1.09 -11.81
N PHE A 122 10.81 0.59 -10.57
CA PHE A 122 11.88 -0.19 -9.95
C PHE A 122 12.30 -1.41 -10.80
N PRO A 123 11.43 -2.40 -11.09
CA PRO A 123 11.83 -3.58 -11.85
C PRO A 123 12.26 -3.25 -13.28
N VAL A 124 11.58 -2.30 -13.95
CA VAL A 124 11.93 -1.89 -15.32
C VAL A 124 13.36 -1.33 -15.35
N LYS A 125 13.69 -0.37 -14.48
CA LYS A 125 15.01 0.26 -14.48
C LYS A 125 16.10 -0.59 -13.84
N PHE A 126 15.75 -1.41 -12.85
CA PHE A 126 16.66 -2.38 -12.26
C PHE A 126 17.07 -3.43 -13.31
N THR A 127 16.12 -3.91 -14.13
CA THR A 127 16.40 -4.87 -15.21
C THR A 127 17.25 -4.26 -16.31
N GLU A 128 16.95 -3.03 -16.74
CA GLU A 128 17.73 -2.35 -17.79
C GLU A 128 19.18 -2.04 -17.37
N THR A 129 19.42 -1.76 -16.09
CA THR A 129 20.70 -1.16 -15.65
C THR A 129 21.54 -2.03 -14.71
N GLN A 130 20.93 -2.95 -13.96
CA GLN A 130 21.60 -3.71 -12.90
C GLN A 130 21.65 -5.21 -13.14
N ILE A 131 20.80 -5.75 -14.02
CA ILE A 131 20.79 -7.16 -14.39
C ILE A 131 21.90 -7.39 -15.42
N GLN A 132 22.92 -8.15 -15.02
CA GLN A 132 23.91 -8.74 -15.90
C GLN A 132 23.71 -10.26 -15.86
N ASP A 133 23.69 -10.90 -17.03
CA ASP A 133 23.36 -12.30 -17.31
C ASP A 133 23.19 -13.21 -16.07
N GLY A 134 21.96 -13.65 -15.82
CA GLY A 134 21.63 -14.55 -14.70
C GLY A 134 20.14 -14.50 -14.32
N ASP A 135 19.75 -15.43 -13.44
CA ASP A 135 18.40 -15.48 -12.88
C ASP A 135 18.29 -14.51 -11.70
N TYR A 136 17.34 -13.59 -11.77
CA TYR A 136 17.02 -12.61 -10.72
C TYR A 136 15.58 -12.80 -10.27
N GLU A 137 15.38 -12.95 -8.97
CA GLU A 137 14.06 -13.13 -8.40
C GLU A 137 13.70 -11.91 -7.55
N TYR A 138 12.51 -11.35 -7.79
CA TYR A 138 11.95 -10.36 -6.89
C TYR A 138 11.49 -11.06 -5.62
N SER A 139 11.99 -10.58 -4.49
CA SER A 139 11.84 -11.28 -3.21
C SER A 139 10.71 -10.68 -2.37
N TRP A 140 10.65 -11.10 -1.10
CA TRP A 140 9.52 -10.89 -0.20
C TRP A 140 9.19 -9.40 0.06
N SER A 141 10.19 -8.52 0.16
CA SER A 141 9.97 -7.10 0.48
C SER A 141 9.30 -6.35 -0.67
N TYR A 142 9.63 -6.71 -1.91
CA TYR A 142 8.93 -6.19 -3.09
C TYR A 142 7.47 -6.66 -3.12
N GLY A 143 7.22 -7.92 -2.73
CA GLY A 143 5.86 -8.45 -2.54
C GLY A 143 5.05 -7.66 -1.51
N PHE A 144 5.66 -7.21 -0.42
CA PHE A 144 5.00 -6.35 0.57
C PHE A 144 4.56 -5.01 -0.01
N GLY A 145 5.35 -4.39 -0.89
CA GLY A 145 4.95 -3.15 -1.57
C GLY A 145 3.70 -3.33 -2.46
N TRP A 146 3.65 -4.43 -3.23
CA TRP A 146 2.45 -4.78 -4.00
C TRP A 146 1.26 -5.10 -3.11
N GLY A 147 1.48 -5.84 -2.02
CA GLY A 147 0.46 -6.18 -1.04
C GLY A 147 -0.16 -4.93 -0.41
N ALA A 148 0.66 -3.95 -0.02
CA ALA A 148 0.21 -2.66 0.48
C ALA A 148 -0.67 -1.92 -0.55
N THR A 149 -0.20 -1.84 -1.79
CA THR A 149 -0.91 -1.18 -2.91
C THR A 149 -2.29 -1.80 -3.16
N ILE A 150 -2.39 -3.13 -3.16
CA ILE A 150 -3.67 -3.85 -3.35
C ILE A 150 -4.62 -3.62 -2.17
N LEU A 151 -4.13 -3.70 -0.94
CA LEU A 151 -4.94 -3.44 0.26
C LEU A 151 -5.48 -2.00 0.25
N MET A 152 -4.65 -1.03 -0.11
CA MET A 152 -5.07 0.36 -0.27
C MET A 152 -6.12 0.52 -1.37
N MET A 153 -5.97 -0.15 -2.51
CA MET A 153 -6.94 -0.11 -3.60
C MET A 153 -8.32 -0.59 -3.14
N GLY A 154 -8.37 -1.69 -2.38
CA GLY A 154 -9.61 -2.14 -1.74
C GLY A 154 -10.18 -1.08 -0.79
N CYS A 155 -9.36 -0.54 0.11
CA CYS A 155 -9.78 0.52 1.04
C CYS A 155 -10.30 1.77 0.31
N CYS A 156 -9.65 2.18 -0.78
CA CYS A 156 -10.04 3.34 -1.58
C CYS A 156 -11.45 3.19 -2.15
N LEU A 157 -11.77 2.02 -2.71
CA LEU A 157 -13.12 1.72 -3.20
C LEU A 157 -14.15 1.84 -2.07
N PHE A 158 -13.85 1.27 -0.90
CA PHE A 158 -14.75 1.39 0.24
C PHE A 158 -14.90 2.85 0.70
N PHE A 159 -13.82 3.60 0.93
CA PHE A 159 -13.91 4.99 1.37
C PHE A 159 -14.67 5.90 0.39
N CYS A 160 -14.56 5.67 -0.92
CA CYS A 160 -15.31 6.42 -1.93
C CYS A 160 -16.80 6.05 -1.99
N CYS A 161 -17.14 4.77 -1.78
CA CYS A 161 -18.51 4.26 -1.95
C CYS A 161 -19.33 4.27 -0.65
N LEU A 162 -18.69 4.10 0.52
CA LEU A 162 -19.35 3.98 1.82
C LEU A 162 -20.29 5.16 2.16
N PRO A 163 -19.95 6.43 1.83
CA PRO A 163 -20.87 7.56 2.07
C PRO A 163 -22.22 7.45 1.35
N LYS A 164 -22.34 6.64 0.28
CA LYS A 164 -23.64 6.45 -0.41
C LYS A 164 -24.61 5.56 0.35
N TYR A 165 -24.11 4.77 1.30
CA TYR A 165 -24.88 3.81 2.07
C TYR A 165 -25.01 4.26 3.53
N GLU A 166 -24.81 5.56 3.80
CA GLU A 166 -24.79 6.14 5.15
C GLU A 166 -26.04 5.76 5.96
N ASP A 167 -27.23 5.94 5.39
CA ASP A 167 -28.51 5.66 6.06
C ASP A 167 -28.64 4.17 6.42
N GLU A 168 -28.15 3.28 5.56
CA GLU A 168 -28.15 1.83 5.81
C GLU A 168 -27.12 1.44 6.89
N LEU A 169 -25.98 2.13 6.95
CA LEU A 169 -24.91 1.91 7.91
C LEU A 169 -25.32 2.34 9.34
N TYR A 170 -26.07 3.43 9.47
CA TYR A 170 -26.59 3.87 10.77
C TYR A 170 -27.92 3.22 11.16
N GLY A 171 -28.55 2.48 10.25
CA GLY A 171 -29.85 1.84 10.50
C GLY A 171 -31.02 2.83 10.46
N ASP A 172 -30.79 4.03 9.91
CA ASP A 172 -31.79 5.07 9.69
C ASP A 172 -32.56 4.85 8.36
N ALA A 173 -32.11 3.89 7.55
CA ALA A 173 -32.79 3.48 6.32
C ALA A 173 -34.20 2.97 6.62
N LYS A 174 -35.20 3.60 6.00
CA LYS A 174 -36.60 3.17 6.06
C LYS A 174 -36.70 1.73 5.56
N GLN A 175 -37.38 0.87 6.33
CA GLN A 175 -37.63 -0.50 5.90
C GLN A 175 -38.46 -0.49 4.61
N THR A 176 -37.86 -0.92 3.50
CA THR A 176 -38.57 -1.14 2.24
C THR A 176 -39.41 -2.40 2.40
N TYR A 177 -40.68 -2.25 2.74
CA TYR A 177 -41.64 -3.35 2.68
C TYR A 177 -41.88 -3.67 1.21
N ILE A 178 -41.40 -4.83 0.75
CA ILE A 178 -41.82 -5.39 -0.54
C ILE A 178 -43.25 -5.89 -0.31
N ILE A 179 -44.22 -5.08 -0.71
CA ILE A 179 -45.63 -5.48 -0.72
C ILE A 179 -45.80 -6.33 -1.98
N GLY A 180 -45.83 -7.65 -1.79
CA GLY A 180 -46.22 -8.65 -2.79
C GLY A 180 -47.55 -9.25 -2.40
#